data_AF-A0A8J7M9M9-F1
#
_entry.id   AF-A0A8J7M9M9-F1
#
_cell.length_a   1.000
_cell.length_b   1.000
_cell.length_c   1.000
_cell.angle_alpha   90.00
_cell.angle_beta   90.00
_cell.angle_gamma   90.00
#
_symmetry.space_group_name_H-M   'P 1'
#
loop_
_entity.id
_entity.type
_entity.pdbx_description
1 polymer ?
#
loop_
_entity_poly.entity_id
_entity_poly.type
_entity_poly.pdbx_seq_one_letter_code
_entity_poly.pdbx_strand_id
1 'polypeptide(L)'
;MMRSLLTALLAALTLLIASATPSVAKDPVYQSFLGGTAINGYDPVAYFDEGRPVEGSSAFTHDWNGATWRFSSAENRDRFAATPEAFAPQYGGYCAWAVSQGYTASTDPEAWKIVDGKLYLNYSKSVQAQWEGDIPSNIAKGDTNWPRVLD
;
A
#
# COMPACT_ATOMS: atom_id res chain seq x y z
N MET A 1 -48.42 9.68 -64.40
CA MET A 1 -47.20 9.63 -63.56
C MET A 1 -47.57 10.17 -62.19
N MET A 2 -47.87 9.28 -61.24
CA MET A 2 -48.55 9.62 -59.99
C MET A 2 -48.11 8.64 -58.89
N ARG A 3 -47.60 9.19 -57.77
CA ARG A 3 -47.60 8.68 -56.39
C ARG A 3 -46.84 7.38 -56.07
N SER A 4 -45.86 7.48 -55.16
CA SER A 4 -46.10 7.09 -53.75
C SER A 4 -44.98 7.56 -52.82
N LEU A 5 -45.41 8.29 -51.79
CA LEU A 5 -44.67 8.61 -50.57
C LEU A 5 -44.47 7.34 -49.75
N LEU A 6 -43.28 7.12 -49.20
CA LEU A 6 -43.08 6.21 -48.05
C LEU A 6 -42.00 6.80 -47.14
N THR A 7 -42.50 7.37 -46.05
CA THR A 7 -41.82 7.78 -44.83
C THR A 7 -41.13 6.59 -44.16
N ALA A 8 -39.87 6.74 -43.76
CA ALA A 8 -39.26 5.92 -42.71
C ALA A 8 -38.45 6.84 -41.79
N LEU A 9 -39.08 7.17 -40.67
CA LEU A 9 -38.56 7.94 -39.56
C LEU A 9 -37.42 7.14 -38.88
N LEU A 10 -36.16 7.52 -39.06
CA LEU A 10 -35.06 6.95 -38.29
C LEU A 10 -35.01 7.63 -36.92
N ALA A 11 -35.62 7.01 -35.92
CA ALA A 11 -35.45 7.39 -34.53
C ALA A 11 -34.03 6.99 -34.08
N ALA A 12 -33.13 7.97 -33.96
CA ALA A 12 -31.81 7.78 -33.38
C ALA A 12 -31.93 7.64 -31.86
N LEU A 13 -31.98 6.41 -31.36
CA LEU A 13 -31.84 6.10 -29.95
C LEU A 13 -30.36 5.97 -29.62
N THR A 14 -29.71 7.07 -29.25
CA THR A 14 -28.34 7.05 -28.73
C THR A 14 -28.35 6.49 -27.30
N LEU A 15 -28.03 5.21 -27.18
CA LEU A 15 -27.78 4.55 -25.90
C LEU A 15 -26.45 5.10 -25.33
N LEU A 16 -26.52 6.02 -24.35
CA LEU A 16 -25.35 6.38 -23.54
C LEU A 16 -24.98 5.17 -22.66
N ILE A 17 -24.10 4.32 -23.16
CA ILE A 17 -23.42 3.33 -22.32
C ILE A 17 -22.35 4.10 -21.55
N ALA A 18 -22.64 4.46 -20.31
CA ALA A 18 -21.63 4.95 -19.37
C ALA A 18 -20.71 3.77 -19.03
N SER A 19 -19.54 3.71 -19.66
CA SER A 19 -18.49 2.76 -19.32
C SER A 19 -17.97 3.08 -17.91
N ALA A 20 -18.44 2.37 -16.89
CA ALA A 20 -17.77 2.38 -15.60
C ALA A 20 -16.40 1.72 -15.79
N THR A 21 -15.32 2.50 -15.73
CA THR A 21 -13.97 1.95 -15.71
C THR A 21 -13.82 1.15 -14.41
N PRO A 22 -13.43 -0.13 -14.45
CA PRO A 22 -13.16 -0.87 -13.22
C PRO A 22 -12.04 -0.17 -12.46
N SER A 23 -12.30 0.24 -11.21
CA SER A 23 -11.23 0.64 -10.29
C SER A 23 -10.48 -0.62 -9.89
N VAL A 24 -9.16 -0.62 -10.08
CA VAL A 24 -8.31 -1.71 -9.58
C VAL A 24 -7.85 -1.29 -8.19
N ALA A 25 -8.43 -1.93 -7.17
CA ALA A 25 -8.00 -1.74 -5.80
C ALA A 25 -6.54 -2.17 -5.65
N LYS A 26 -5.77 -1.42 -4.86
CA LYS A 26 -4.38 -1.72 -4.49
C LYS A 26 -4.36 -2.77 -3.39
N ASP A 27 -3.27 -3.54 -3.36
CA ASP A 27 -3.05 -4.53 -2.31
C ASP A 27 -2.90 -3.88 -0.92
N PRO A 28 -3.30 -4.57 0.15
CA PRO A 28 -3.16 -4.04 1.51
C PRO A 28 -1.71 -4.00 2.00
N VAL A 29 -0.78 -4.67 1.29
CA VAL A 29 0.65 -4.63 1.54
C VAL A 29 1.37 -4.13 0.29
N TYR A 30 2.20 -3.09 0.44
CA TYR A 30 3.09 -2.63 -0.61
C TYR A 30 4.13 -3.71 -0.92
N GLN A 31 4.16 -4.11 -2.19
CA GLN A 31 5.09 -5.09 -2.72
C GLN A 31 6.10 -4.41 -3.66
N SER A 32 7.36 -4.85 -3.62
CA SER A 32 8.37 -4.40 -4.57
C SER A 32 7.96 -4.74 -6.01
N PHE A 33 8.25 -3.81 -6.92
CA PHE A 33 7.98 -4.00 -8.35
C PHE A 33 8.65 -5.28 -8.92
N LEU A 34 9.85 -5.59 -8.42
CA LEU A 34 10.55 -6.83 -8.73
C LEU A 34 10.31 -7.84 -7.62
N GLY A 35 9.58 -8.91 -7.94
CA GLY A 35 9.48 -10.10 -7.11
C GLY A 35 8.37 -10.13 -6.04
N GLY A 36 7.51 -9.10 -5.95
CA GLY A 36 6.30 -9.17 -5.12
C GLY A 36 6.56 -9.26 -3.61
N THR A 37 7.73 -8.80 -3.13
CA THR A 37 8.08 -8.93 -1.71
C THR A 37 7.60 -7.75 -0.90
N ALA A 38 6.99 -8.03 0.26
CA ALA A 38 6.53 -7.02 1.20
C ALA A 38 7.69 -6.09 1.59
N ILE A 39 7.40 -4.79 1.70
CA ILE A 39 8.32 -3.76 2.22
C ILE A 39 9.73 -3.80 1.60
N ASN A 40 9.79 -4.06 0.29
CA ASN A 40 11.04 -4.18 -0.47
C ASN A 40 11.96 -5.34 -0.02
N GLY A 41 11.41 -6.35 0.64
CA GLY A 41 12.15 -7.54 1.09
C GLY A 41 12.93 -7.34 2.40
N TYR A 42 12.68 -6.26 3.13
CA TYR A 42 13.31 -6.02 4.43
C TYR A 42 12.57 -6.75 5.54
N ASP A 43 13.29 -7.10 6.60
CA ASP A 43 12.75 -7.76 7.78
C ASP A 43 12.00 -6.76 8.67
N PRO A 44 10.68 -6.88 8.85
CA PRO A 44 9.91 -5.98 9.69
C PRO A 44 10.26 -6.10 11.19
N VAL A 45 10.69 -7.29 11.64
CA VAL A 45 11.02 -7.56 13.05
C VAL A 45 12.32 -6.84 13.44
N ALA A 46 13.28 -6.78 12.51
CA ALA A 46 14.57 -6.14 12.76
C ALA A 46 14.47 -4.64 13.08
N TYR A 47 13.45 -3.93 12.57
CA TYR A 47 13.20 -2.53 12.94
C TYR A 47 12.96 -2.36 14.45
N PHE A 48 12.31 -3.33 15.09
CA PHE A 48 11.97 -3.28 16.51
C PHE A 48 13.10 -3.77 17.40
N ASP A 49 13.75 -4.88 17.02
CA ASP A 49 14.76 -5.51 17.87
C ASP A 49 16.16 -4.94 17.66
N GLU A 50 16.53 -4.69 16.40
CA GLU A 50 17.86 -4.21 16.03
C GLU A 50 17.91 -2.68 15.85
N GLY A 51 16.75 -2.04 15.76
CA GLY A 51 16.66 -0.58 15.58
C GLY A 51 17.24 -0.10 14.24
N ARG A 52 17.23 -0.96 13.22
CA ARG A 52 17.74 -0.65 11.88
C ARG A 52 17.05 -1.54 10.82
N PRO A 53 16.97 -1.11 9.55
CA PRO A 53 16.53 -1.97 8.48
C PRO A 53 17.57 -3.08 8.25
N VAL A 54 17.07 -4.30 8.06
CA VAL A 54 17.89 -5.46 7.69
C VAL A 54 17.24 -6.14 6.50
N GLU A 55 18.01 -6.36 5.43
CA GLU A 55 17.50 -7.07 4.27
C GLU A 55 17.20 -8.52 4.62
N GLY A 56 16.03 -8.99 4.23
CA GLY A 56 15.59 -10.36 4.46
C GLY A 56 16.11 -11.32 3.39
N SER A 57 16.27 -12.58 3.76
CA SER A 57 16.71 -13.65 2.87
C SER A 57 15.53 -14.37 2.23
N SER A 58 15.69 -14.82 0.98
CA SER A 58 14.73 -15.74 0.34
C SER A 58 14.68 -17.12 1.02
N ALA A 59 15.63 -17.45 1.89
CA ALA A 59 15.61 -18.67 2.69
C ALA A 59 14.62 -18.62 3.86
N PHE A 60 14.23 -17.42 4.31
CA PHE A 60 13.33 -17.21 5.44
C PHE A 60 12.16 -16.35 4.98
N THR A 61 11.09 -17.00 4.54
CA THR A 61 9.89 -16.32 4.03
C THR A 61 8.64 -16.72 4.79
N HIS A 62 7.64 -15.85 4.77
CA HIS A 62 6.29 -16.13 5.23
C HIS A 62 5.29 -15.36 4.36
N ASP A 63 4.24 -16.03 3.90
CA ASP A 63 3.18 -15.38 3.14
C ASP A 63 2.08 -14.90 4.08
N TRP A 64 1.80 -13.60 4.06
CA TRP A 64 0.76 -13.00 4.90
C TRP A 64 0.16 -11.77 4.23
N ASN A 65 -1.17 -11.65 4.32
CA ASN A 65 -1.96 -10.53 3.78
C ASN A 65 -1.66 -10.24 2.29
N GLY A 66 -1.54 -11.31 1.49
CA GLY A 66 -1.35 -11.21 0.04
C GLY A 66 0.08 -10.91 -0.43
N ALA A 67 1.06 -10.86 0.48
CA ALA A 67 2.46 -10.60 0.13
C ALA A 67 3.42 -11.62 0.75
N THR A 68 4.56 -11.84 0.09
CA THR A 68 5.67 -12.63 0.62
C THR A 68 6.59 -11.75 1.44
N TRP A 69 6.71 -12.03 2.73
CA TRP A 69 7.61 -11.37 3.67
C TRP A 69 8.93 -12.11 3.73
N ARG A 70 10.03 -11.38 3.90
CA ARG A 70 11.38 -11.92 4.04
C ARG A 70 11.97 -11.51 5.37
N PHE A 71 12.81 -12.39 5.92
CA PHE A 71 13.40 -12.21 7.24
C PHE A 71 14.89 -12.46 7.21
N SER A 72 15.64 -11.78 8.09
CA SER A 72 17.08 -11.97 8.24
C SER A 72 17.42 -13.29 8.94
N SER A 73 16.45 -13.85 9.67
CA SER A 73 16.59 -15.12 10.41
C SER A 73 15.28 -15.94 10.42
N ALA A 74 15.41 -17.23 10.67
CA ALA A 74 14.27 -18.13 10.94
C ALA A 74 13.46 -17.68 12.17
N GLU A 75 14.14 -17.18 13.20
CA GLU A 75 13.50 -16.70 14.43
C GLU A 75 12.61 -15.48 14.17
N ASN A 76 13.08 -14.50 13.41
CA ASN A 76 12.29 -13.32 13.05
C ASN A 76 11.06 -13.71 12.21
N ARG A 77 11.22 -14.62 11.25
CA ARG A 77 10.09 -15.18 10.49
C ARG A 77 9.05 -15.81 11.43
N ASP A 78 9.48 -16.64 12.37
CA ASP A 78 8.58 -17.37 13.25
C ASP A 78 7.84 -16.41 14.21
N ARG A 79 8.53 -15.37 14.68
CA ARG A 79 7.92 -14.29 15.48
C ARG A 79 6.91 -13.48 14.69
N PHE A 80 7.23 -13.11 13.45
CA PHE A 80 6.29 -12.44 12.58
C PHE A 80 5.07 -13.33 12.32
N ALA A 81 5.26 -14.59 11.95
CA ALA A 81 4.17 -15.53 11.68
C ALA A 81 3.25 -15.74 12.89
N ALA A 82 3.79 -15.66 14.11
CA ALA A 82 3.00 -15.76 15.34
C ALA A 82 2.15 -14.51 15.62
N THR A 83 2.60 -13.31 15.23
CA THR A 83 1.86 -12.05 15.49
C THR A 83 2.19 -10.98 14.44
N PRO A 84 1.73 -11.11 13.18
CA PRO A 84 2.13 -10.23 12.09
C PRO A 84 1.84 -8.74 12.35
N GLU A 85 0.71 -8.44 12.98
CA GLU A 85 0.23 -7.07 13.26
C GLU A 85 1.08 -6.33 14.29
N ALA A 86 1.96 -7.04 15.01
CA ALA A 86 2.94 -6.44 15.93
C ALA A 86 4.15 -5.85 15.18
N PHE A 87 4.44 -6.35 13.97
CA PHE A 87 5.66 -6.01 13.24
C PHE A 87 5.39 -5.36 11.87
N ALA A 88 4.28 -5.70 11.23
CA ALA A 88 3.90 -5.12 9.95
C ALA A 88 3.73 -3.59 10.07
N PRO A 89 4.17 -2.79 9.08
CA PRO A 89 3.98 -1.35 9.13
C PRO A 89 2.50 -0.96 9.15
N GLN A 90 2.18 0.12 9.86
CA GLN A 90 0.81 0.58 10.10
C GLN A 90 -0.03 0.72 8.81
N TYR A 91 0.59 1.16 7.72
CA TYR A 91 -0.06 1.34 6.42
C TYR A 91 0.46 0.36 5.37
N GLY A 92 0.69 -0.89 5.76
CA GLY A 92 1.00 -1.98 4.82
C GLY A 92 2.33 -1.82 4.08
N GLY A 93 3.20 -0.89 4.49
CA GLY A 93 4.45 -0.60 3.77
C GLY A 93 4.35 0.54 2.74
N TYR A 94 3.20 1.19 2.64
CA TYR A 94 3.07 2.46 1.91
C TYR A 94 3.57 3.63 2.76
N CYS A 95 3.99 4.70 2.07
CA CYS A 95 4.50 5.91 2.71
C CYS A 95 3.45 6.54 3.64
N ALA A 96 3.78 6.64 4.93
CA ALA A 96 2.89 7.19 5.96
C ALA A 96 2.51 8.64 5.70
N TRP A 97 3.45 9.46 5.20
CA TRP A 97 3.12 10.80 4.75
C TRP A 97 2.12 10.80 3.61
N ALA A 98 2.35 10.03 2.54
CA ALA A 98 1.43 9.97 1.41
C ALA A 98 0.01 9.54 1.84
N VAL A 99 -0.08 8.52 2.70
CA VAL A 99 -1.36 8.03 3.24
C VAL A 99 -2.06 9.14 4.03
N SER A 100 -1.34 9.93 4.83
CA SER A 100 -1.89 11.11 5.51
C SER A 100 -2.39 12.20 4.53
N GLN A 101 -1.83 12.27 3.32
CA GLN A 101 -2.26 13.17 2.25
C GLN A 101 -3.35 12.57 1.35
N GLY A 102 -3.80 11.34 1.61
CA GLY A 102 -4.91 10.71 0.89
C GLY A 102 -4.52 9.95 -0.38
N TYR A 103 -3.26 9.53 -0.52
CA TYR A 103 -2.81 8.66 -1.61
C TYR A 103 -1.71 7.69 -1.15
N THR A 104 -1.29 6.77 -2.01
CA THR A 104 -0.23 5.79 -1.71
C THR A 104 1.06 6.13 -2.45
N ALA A 105 2.20 5.89 -1.82
CA ALA A 105 3.51 5.91 -2.48
C ALA A 105 4.40 4.78 -1.94
N SER A 106 5.42 4.42 -2.71
CA SER A 106 6.45 3.47 -2.28
C SER A 106 7.24 3.99 -1.07
N THR A 107 8.11 3.16 -0.53
CA THR A 107 8.90 3.47 0.67
C THR A 107 10.38 3.18 0.47
N ASP A 108 11.20 3.91 1.22
CA ASP A 108 12.62 3.66 1.41
C ASP A 108 12.79 2.95 2.77
N PRO A 109 13.43 1.76 2.83
CA PRO A 109 13.62 1.02 4.08
C PRO A 109 14.42 1.82 5.12
N GLU A 110 15.23 2.79 4.70
CA GLU A 110 15.96 3.66 5.62
C GLU A 110 15.05 4.74 6.22
N ALA A 111 13.93 5.11 5.58
CA ALA A 111 13.07 6.22 5.98
C ALA A 111 11.93 5.80 6.91
N TRP A 112 12.25 5.37 8.13
CA TRP A 112 11.30 4.76 9.05
C TRP A 112 11.30 5.39 10.45
N LYS A 113 10.22 5.15 11.19
CA LYS A 113 10.11 5.46 12.62
C LYS A 113 9.15 4.49 13.31
N ILE A 114 9.44 4.15 14.56
CA ILE A 114 8.46 3.50 15.45
C ILE A 114 7.81 4.57 16.33
N VAL A 115 6.48 4.61 16.35
CA VAL A 115 5.68 5.50 17.20
C VAL A 115 4.61 4.65 17.87
N ASP A 116 4.53 4.70 19.21
CA ASP A 116 3.56 3.94 20.01
C ASP A 116 3.50 2.44 19.66
N GLY A 117 4.67 1.84 19.40
CA GLY A 117 4.80 0.43 19.06
C GLY A 117 4.39 0.06 17.63
N LYS A 118 4.19 1.05 16.74
CA LYS A 118 3.86 0.83 15.33
C LYS A 118 4.96 1.34 14.41
N LEU A 119 5.31 0.53 13.41
CA LEU A 119 6.29 0.88 12.39
C LEU A 119 5.65 1.74 11.30
N TYR A 120 6.26 2.87 11.00
CA TYR A 120 5.89 3.77 9.91
C TYR A 120 7.06 3.88 8.94
N LEU A 121 6.78 3.69 7.65
CA LEU A 121 7.74 3.84 6.55
C LEU A 121 7.39 5.06 5.72
N ASN A 122 8.37 5.71 5.12
CA ASN A 122 8.20 6.89 4.27
C ASN A 122 8.95 6.73 2.95
N TYR A 123 8.58 7.54 1.95
CA TYR A 123 9.15 7.48 0.61
C TYR A 123 10.65 7.80 0.56
N SER A 124 11.12 8.67 1.45
CA SER A 124 12.51 9.09 1.55
C SER A 124 12.77 9.75 2.91
N LYS A 125 14.03 9.99 3.26
CA LYS A 125 14.39 10.76 4.47
C LYS A 125 13.84 12.19 4.48
N SER A 126 13.73 12.85 3.32
CA SER A 126 13.13 14.19 3.24
C SER A 126 11.62 14.17 3.48
N VAL A 127 10.91 13.16 2.94
CA VAL A 127 9.48 12.97 3.21
C VAL A 127 9.23 12.52 4.65
N GLN A 128 10.12 11.70 5.21
CA GLN A 128 10.10 11.39 6.65
C GLN A 128 10.18 12.66 7.48
N ALA A 129 11.10 13.58 7.18
CA ALA A 129 11.20 14.84 7.92
C ALA A 129 9.92 15.69 7.83
N GLN A 130 9.22 15.67 6.68
CA GLN A 130 7.91 16.31 6.54
C GLN A 130 6.84 15.63 7.41
N TRP A 131 6.82 14.30 7.43
CA TRP A 131 5.91 13.53 8.28
C TRP A 131 6.17 13.78 9.77
N GLU A 132 7.44 13.87 10.16
CA GLU A 132 7.86 14.11 11.54
C GLU A 132 7.56 15.54 12.03
N GLY A 133 7.28 16.48 11.12
CA GLY A 133 6.89 17.84 11.47
C GLY A 133 5.60 17.95 12.29
N ASP A 134 4.69 16.96 12.16
CA ASP A 134 3.48 16.84 12.98
C ASP A 134 3.00 15.38 13.00
N ILE A 135 3.71 14.52 13.73
CA ILE A 135 3.42 13.08 13.82
C ILE A 135 1.96 12.82 14.25
N PRO A 136 1.42 13.43 15.33
CA PRO A 136 0.07 13.12 15.78
C PRO A 136 -1.00 13.44 14.72
N SER A 137 -0.90 14.60 14.06
CA SER A 137 -1.83 14.99 12.98
C SER A 137 -1.70 14.08 11.76
N ASN A 138 -0.48 13.72 11.37
CA ASN A 138 -0.25 12.87 10.21
C ASN A 138 -0.71 11.43 10.46
N ILE A 139 -0.57 10.90 11.67
CA ILE A 139 -1.15 9.60 12.05
C ILE A 139 -2.67 9.67 12.00
N ALA A 140 -3.31 10.64 12.66
CA ALA A 140 -4.76 10.75 12.67
C ALA A 140 -5.38 10.86 11.25
N LYS A 141 -4.75 11.65 10.37
CA LYS A 141 -5.15 11.73 8.96
C LYS A 141 -4.90 10.42 8.22
N GLY A 142 -3.76 9.78 8.46
CA GLY A 142 -3.42 8.50 7.86
C GLY A 142 -4.42 7.41 8.22
N ASP A 143 -4.76 7.28 9.51
CA ASP A 143 -5.78 6.36 10.01
C ASP A 143 -7.17 6.65 9.44
N THR A 144 -7.51 7.92 9.20
CA THR A 144 -8.78 8.29 8.54
C THR A 144 -8.80 7.90 7.07
N ASN A 145 -7.66 8.01 6.39
CA ASN A 145 -7.51 7.72 4.97
C ASN A 145 -7.30 6.23 4.69
N TRP A 146 -6.82 5.46 5.65
CA TRP A 146 -6.56 4.04 5.51
C TRP A 146 -7.79 3.21 5.96
N PRO A 147 -8.25 2.20 5.20
CA PRO A 147 -7.70 1.69 3.95
C PRO A 147 -8.26 2.35 2.67
N ARG A 148 -9.08 3.40 2.76
CA ARG A 148 -9.75 4.05 1.59
C ARG A 148 -8.82 4.44 0.45
N VAL A 149 -7.55 4.76 0.73
CA VAL A 149 -6.55 5.07 -0.31
C VAL A 149 -6.14 3.88 -1.20
N LEU A 150 -6.58 2.68 -0.83
CA LEU A 150 -6.42 1.46 -1.62
C LEU A 150 -7.46 1.33 -2.73
N ASP A 151 -8.61 2.00 -2.65
CA ASP A 151 -9.71 1.89 -3.62
C ASP A 151 -9.44 2.59 -4.97
#